data_AF-A0A382K2D1-F1
#
_entry.id   AF-A0A382K2D1-F1
#
_cell.length_a   1.000
_cell.length_b   1.000
_cell.length_c   1.000
_cell.angle_alpha   90.00
_cell.angle_beta   90.00
_cell.angle_gamma   90.00
#
_symmetry.space_group_name_H-M   'P 1'
#
loop_
_entity.id
_entity.type
_entity.pdbx_description
1 polymer ?
#
loop_
_entity_poly.entity_id
_entity_poly.type
_entity_poly.pdbx_seq_one_letter_code
_entity_poly.pdbx_strand_id
1 'polypeptide(L)'
;MTENKLPSDTFCILPWIHLSTRPDGSMRVCCTANASAVGATNDKLYGGRVGIVKTDDGLPANLNNSDLNSSWNNSYMRNVRNQMLAGEKPASCLKCYKEEAAGHRSKRQWETDYWIRDGIDVDELVKETYEDGSTDSKLRYIDIRMGTKCQLGCIMCSPHDSSGWVKDWNA
;
A
#
# COMPACT_ATOMS: atom_id res chain seq x y z
N MET A 1 4.97 28.30 5.73
CA MET A 1 4.78 26.90 5.29
C MET A 1 4.15 27.02 3.92
N THR A 2 4.90 26.78 2.85
CA THR A 2 4.36 26.81 1.49
C THR A 2 3.26 25.74 1.40
N GLU A 3 2.01 26.16 1.24
CA GLU A 3 0.90 25.26 0.94
C GLU A 3 1.14 24.67 -0.43
N ASN A 4 1.85 23.54 -0.48
CA ASN A 4 1.97 22.77 -1.71
C ASN A 4 0.59 22.19 -2.02
N LYS A 5 -0.04 22.74 -3.07
CA LYS A 5 -1.38 22.34 -3.50
C LYS A 5 -1.31 20.91 -4.00
N LEU A 6 -1.95 19.99 -3.27
CA LEU A 6 -2.05 18.60 -3.69
C LEU A 6 -3.06 18.46 -4.84
N PRO A 7 -2.93 17.43 -5.69
CA PRO A 7 -3.88 17.15 -6.78
C PRO A 7 -5.30 16.89 -6.29
N SER A 8 -5.44 16.29 -5.09
CA SER A 8 -6.71 16.02 -4.44
C SER A 8 -6.55 15.93 -2.92
N ASP A 9 -7.65 16.05 -2.19
CA ASP A 9 -7.65 15.89 -0.72
C ASP A 9 -7.29 14.46 -0.28
N THR A 10 -7.50 13.48 -1.17
CA THR A 10 -7.23 12.06 -0.90
C THR A 10 -5.84 11.61 -1.33
N PHE A 11 -5.06 12.48 -1.98
CA PHE A 11 -3.76 12.15 -2.58
C PHE A 11 -2.71 11.61 -1.59
N CYS A 12 -2.06 10.51 -1.95
CA CYS A 12 -0.91 9.97 -1.24
C CYS A 12 0.25 9.85 -2.22
N ILE A 13 1.46 10.27 -1.87
CA ILE A 13 2.59 10.13 -2.80
C ILE A 13 3.05 8.67 -2.97
N LEU A 14 2.78 7.81 -1.99
CA LEU A 14 3.37 6.45 -1.92
C LEU A 14 3.09 5.55 -3.14
N PRO A 15 1.89 5.50 -3.73
CA PRO A 15 1.65 4.69 -4.93
C PRO A 15 2.52 5.07 -6.15
N TRP A 16 3.16 6.25 -6.13
CA TRP A 16 4.05 6.75 -7.19
C TRP A 16 5.54 6.55 -6.90
N ILE A 17 5.92 6.31 -5.64
CA ILE A 17 7.34 6.30 -5.24
C ILE A 17 7.77 5.07 -4.44
N HIS A 18 6.82 4.28 -3.94
CA HIS A 18 7.07 3.25 -2.94
C HIS A 18 6.28 1.97 -3.19
N LEU A 19 6.87 0.86 -2.75
CA LEU A 19 6.27 -0.47 -2.76
C LEU A 19 6.65 -1.23 -1.49
N SER A 20 5.73 -1.99 -0.90
CA SER A 20 5.99 -2.78 0.29
C SER A 20 5.68 -4.26 0.06
N THR A 21 6.40 -5.14 0.74
CA THR A 21 6.15 -6.58 0.69
C THR A 21 5.80 -7.18 2.05
N ARG A 22 5.13 -8.33 2.02
CA ARG A 22 4.96 -9.25 3.13
C ARG A 22 6.13 -10.23 3.24
N PRO A 23 6.28 -10.88 4.41
CA PRO A 23 7.14 -12.05 4.57
C PRO A 23 6.85 -13.20 3.58
N ASP A 24 5.60 -13.35 3.11
CA ASP A 24 5.21 -14.34 2.09
C ASP A 24 5.53 -13.91 0.64
N GLY A 25 6.17 -12.75 0.47
CA GLY A 25 6.52 -12.17 -0.83
C GLY A 25 5.41 -11.39 -1.51
N SER A 26 4.18 -11.37 -0.95
CA SER A 26 3.07 -10.62 -1.55
C SER A 26 3.26 -9.11 -1.43
N MET A 27 3.01 -8.41 -2.52
CA MET A 27 3.25 -6.99 -2.66
C MET A 27 2.02 -6.18 -2.22
N ARG A 28 2.25 -4.98 -1.69
CA ARG A 28 1.25 -4.07 -1.14
C ARG A 28 1.58 -2.63 -1.53
N VAL A 29 0.55 -1.78 -1.64
CA VAL A 29 0.69 -0.34 -1.92
C VAL A 29 1.57 0.36 -0.87
N CYS A 30 1.36 0.03 0.40
CA CYS A 30 2.09 0.59 1.54
C CYS A 30 2.05 -0.42 2.69
N CYS A 31 3.00 -0.34 3.61
CA CYS A 31 3.01 -1.17 4.82
C CYS A 31 1.77 -0.98 5.72
N THR A 32 1.11 0.19 5.63
CA THR A 32 -0.13 0.52 6.34
C THR A 32 -1.40 0.21 5.55
N ALA A 33 -1.27 -0.03 4.23
CA ALA A 33 -2.40 -0.43 3.40
C ALA A 33 -3.07 -1.64 4.04
N ASN A 34 -4.40 -1.58 4.19
CA ASN A 34 -5.23 -2.41 5.07
C ASN A 34 -5.16 -3.90 4.72
N ALA A 35 -4.03 -4.49 5.01
CA ALA A 35 -3.73 -5.84 4.62
C ALA A 35 -3.88 -6.73 5.84
N SER A 36 -3.88 -6.26 7.09
CA SER A 36 -4.02 -7.19 8.21
C SER A 36 -5.47 -7.49 8.58
N ALA A 37 -6.45 -6.63 8.23
CA ALA A 37 -7.84 -6.67 8.75
C ALA A 37 -7.95 -6.75 10.30
N VAL A 38 -6.83 -6.59 11.01
CA VAL A 38 -6.77 -6.55 12.47
C VAL A 38 -7.25 -5.16 12.89
N GLY A 39 -8.41 -5.12 13.53
CA GLY A 39 -9.07 -3.94 14.05
C GLY A 39 -10.08 -4.35 15.13
N ALA A 40 -10.73 -3.38 15.79
CA ALA A 40 -11.60 -3.64 16.94
C ALA A 40 -12.71 -4.68 16.68
N THR A 41 -13.14 -4.85 15.44
CA THR A 41 -14.17 -5.82 15.03
C THR A 41 -13.62 -7.13 14.47
N ASN A 42 -12.30 -7.26 14.29
CA ASN A 42 -11.65 -8.39 13.60
C ASN A 42 -12.44 -8.83 12.35
N ASP A 43 -12.89 -7.85 11.56
CA ASP A 43 -13.79 -8.14 10.45
C ASP A 43 -13.08 -8.97 9.37
N LYS A 44 -13.44 -10.26 9.32
CA LYS A 44 -12.85 -11.26 8.43
C LYS A 44 -13.44 -11.21 7.02
N LEU A 45 -14.38 -10.29 6.71
CA LEU A 45 -15.13 -10.26 5.44
C LEU A 45 -14.24 -10.35 4.18
N TYR A 46 -13.02 -9.83 4.26
CA TYR A 46 -12.05 -9.84 3.16
C TYR A 46 -10.71 -10.53 3.52
N GLY A 47 -10.72 -11.39 4.54
CA GLY A 47 -9.65 -12.34 4.85
C GLY A 47 -8.27 -11.73 5.17
N GLY A 48 -8.17 -10.46 5.60
CA GLY A 48 -6.86 -9.87 5.89
C GLY A 48 -5.93 -9.81 4.67
N ARG A 49 -6.47 -9.41 3.51
CA ARG A 49 -5.72 -9.25 2.26
C ARG A 49 -6.15 -8.04 1.40
N VAL A 50 -6.97 -7.11 1.92
CA VAL A 50 -7.53 -5.98 1.14
C VAL A 50 -6.44 -5.08 0.54
N GLY A 51 -5.31 -4.91 1.22
CA GLY A 51 -4.18 -4.11 0.74
C GLY A 51 -3.17 -4.84 -0.14
N ILE A 52 -3.41 -6.11 -0.51
CA ILE A 52 -2.51 -6.86 -1.38
C ILE A 52 -2.77 -6.47 -2.83
N VAL A 53 -1.69 -6.13 -3.51
CA VAL A 53 -1.67 -5.84 -4.94
C VAL A 53 -1.96 -7.14 -5.69
N LYS A 54 -2.99 -7.15 -6.55
CA LYS A 54 -3.41 -8.33 -7.31
C LYS A 54 -3.04 -8.18 -8.79
N THR A 55 -2.61 -9.27 -9.41
CA THR A 55 -2.49 -9.39 -10.86
C THR A 55 -3.88 -9.45 -11.50
N ASP A 56 -3.94 -9.29 -12.82
CA ASP A 56 -5.21 -9.29 -13.57
C ASP A 56 -5.96 -10.65 -13.46
N ASP A 57 -5.24 -11.72 -13.14
CA ASP A 57 -5.80 -13.05 -12.82
C ASP A 57 -6.38 -13.16 -11.40
N GLY A 58 -6.36 -12.07 -10.63
CA GLY A 58 -6.85 -12.02 -9.25
C GLY A 58 -5.91 -12.61 -8.20
N LEU A 59 -4.73 -13.10 -8.60
CA LEU A 59 -3.71 -13.64 -7.71
C LEU A 59 -2.88 -12.51 -7.08
N PRO A 60 -2.34 -12.68 -5.85
CA PRO A 60 -1.38 -11.75 -5.28
C PRO A 60 -0.16 -11.56 -6.19
N ALA A 61 0.17 -10.32 -6.53
CA ALA A 61 1.48 -9.99 -7.10
C ALA A 61 2.55 -10.35 -6.07
N ASN A 62 3.43 -11.27 -6.40
CA ASN A 62 4.40 -11.84 -5.47
C ASN A 62 5.79 -11.79 -6.09
N LEU A 63 6.80 -11.39 -5.31
CA LEU A 63 8.19 -11.34 -5.78
C LEU A 63 8.73 -12.68 -6.28
N ASN A 64 8.13 -13.81 -5.88
CA ASN A 64 8.55 -15.14 -6.34
C ASN A 64 8.13 -15.46 -7.78
N ASN A 65 7.12 -14.79 -8.32
CA ASN A 65 6.51 -15.15 -9.62
C ASN A 65 6.15 -13.96 -10.51
N SER A 66 6.24 -12.72 -10.01
CA SER A 66 5.87 -11.50 -10.71
C SER A 66 7.07 -10.58 -10.80
N ASP A 67 7.29 -9.96 -11.96
CA ASP A 67 8.31 -8.91 -12.09
C ASP A 67 7.85 -7.61 -11.41
N LEU A 68 8.82 -6.77 -11.05
CA LEU A 68 8.55 -5.53 -10.32
C LEU A 68 7.70 -4.55 -11.14
N ASN A 69 7.88 -4.48 -12.46
CA ASN A 69 7.17 -3.52 -13.30
C ASN A 69 5.70 -3.94 -13.50
N SER A 70 5.44 -5.21 -13.81
CA SER A 70 4.07 -5.74 -13.89
C SER A 70 3.35 -5.61 -12.55
N SER A 71 4.05 -5.79 -11.43
CA SER A 71 3.49 -5.57 -10.10
C SER A 71 3.23 -4.10 -9.79
N TRP A 72 4.07 -3.20 -10.30
CA TRP A 72 3.97 -1.75 -10.13
C TRP A 72 2.83 -1.13 -10.95
N ASN A 73 2.60 -1.66 -12.14
CA ASN A 73 1.65 -1.14 -13.13
C ASN A 73 0.46 -2.06 -13.39
N ASN A 74 0.14 -3.01 -12.51
CA ASN A 74 -1.07 -3.82 -12.67
C ASN A 74 -2.35 -2.99 -12.49
N SER A 75 -3.48 -3.60 -12.88
CA SER A 75 -4.82 -3.01 -12.76
C SER A 75 -5.09 -2.43 -11.38
N TYR A 76 -4.64 -3.10 -10.31
CA TYR A 76 -4.86 -2.65 -8.95
C TYR A 76 -4.10 -1.36 -8.61
N MET A 77 -2.79 -1.27 -8.90
CA MET A 77 -2.00 -0.06 -8.64
C MET A 77 -2.45 1.11 -9.51
N ARG A 78 -2.75 0.86 -10.79
CA ARG A 78 -3.32 1.83 -11.71
C ARG A 78 -4.64 2.41 -11.18
N ASN A 79 -5.55 1.53 -10.74
CA ASN A 79 -6.83 1.94 -10.18
C ASN A 79 -6.68 2.77 -8.90
N VAL A 80 -5.75 2.41 -8.00
CA VAL A 80 -5.47 3.20 -6.79
C VAL A 80 -5.00 4.62 -7.14
N ARG A 81 -4.11 4.77 -8.12
CA ARG A 81 -3.65 6.10 -8.58
C ARG A 81 -4.80 6.91 -9.15
N ASN A 82 -5.61 6.33 -10.03
CA ASN A 82 -6.76 7.01 -10.63
C ASN A 82 -7.81 7.42 -9.59
N GLN A 83 -8.15 6.55 -8.65
CA GLN A 83 -9.06 6.87 -7.55
C GLN A 83 -8.55 8.05 -6.73
N MET A 84 -7.26 8.05 -6.37
CA MET A 84 -6.68 9.17 -5.63
C MET A 84 -6.71 10.47 -6.43
N LEU A 85 -6.39 10.45 -7.73
CA LEU A 85 -6.46 11.65 -8.58
C LEU A 85 -7.90 12.16 -8.76
N ALA A 86 -8.89 11.27 -8.77
CA ALA A 86 -10.31 11.62 -8.81
C ALA A 86 -10.87 12.11 -7.46
N GLY A 87 -10.08 12.14 -6.38
CA GLY A 87 -10.54 12.51 -5.04
C GLY A 87 -11.31 11.41 -4.31
N GLU A 88 -11.28 10.18 -4.84
CA GLU A 88 -11.87 9.01 -4.20
C GLU A 88 -10.92 8.41 -3.15
N LYS A 89 -11.46 7.58 -2.24
CA LYS A 89 -10.72 6.93 -1.15
C LYS A 89 -10.56 5.44 -1.43
N PRO A 90 -9.38 4.95 -1.84
CA PRO A 90 -9.18 3.53 -2.12
C PRO A 90 -9.44 2.67 -0.89
N ALA A 91 -10.06 1.50 -1.08
CA ALA A 91 -10.44 0.59 0.00
C ALA A 91 -9.24 0.18 0.89
N SER A 92 -8.06 0.04 0.29
CA SER A 92 -6.82 -0.29 1.01
C SER A 92 -6.25 0.86 1.85
N CYS A 93 -6.64 2.10 1.56
CA CYS A 93 -6.15 3.31 2.22
C CYS A 93 -7.10 3.84 3.30
N LEU A 94 -8.28 3.22 3.49
CA LEU A 94 -9.31 3.63 4.45
C LEU A 94 -8.82 3.81 5.89
N LYS A 95 -7.77 3.09 6.30
CA LYS A 95 -7.17 3.26 7.64
C LYS A 95 -6.67 4.69 7.85
N CYS A 96 -5.90 5.23 6.90
CA CYS A 96 -5.36 6.59 7.00
C CYS A 96 -6.49 7.63 7.06
N TYR A 97 -7.53 7.48 6.22
CA TYR A 97 -8.66 8.42 6.22
C TYR A 97 -9.49 8.35 7.51
N LYS A 98 -9.58 7.18 8.16
CA LYS A 98 -10.22 7.04 9.49
C LYS A 98 -9.41 7.73 10.58
N GLU A 99 -8.08 7.60 10.55
CA GLU A 99 -7.18 8.31 11.47
C GLU A 99 -7.30 9.84 11.28
N GLU A 100 -7.33 10.31 10.04
CA GLU A 100 -7.53 11.72 9.69
C GLU A 100 -8.87 12.27 10.18
N ALA A 101 -9.95 11.51 10.00
CA ALA A 101 -11.29 11.89 10.47
C ALA A 101 -11.39 11.94 12.00
N ALA A 102 -10.54 11.19 12.71
CA ALA A 102 -10.41 11.24 14.17
C ALA A 102 -9.49 12.38 14.67
N GLY A 103 -8.96 13.20 13.75
CA GLY A 103 -8.06 14.31 14.07
C GLY A 103 -6.59 13.92 14.21
N HIS A 104 -6.22 12.69 13.86
CA HIS A 104 -4.82 12.24 13.86
C HIS A 104 -4.15 12.55 12.51
N ARG A 105 -2.85 12.87 12.56
CA ARG A 105 -2.03 12.97 11.36
C ARG A 105 -1.69 11.56 10.87
N SER A 106 -2.18 11.17 9.69
CA SER A 106 -1.93 9.83 9.14
C SER A 106 -0.55 9.69 8.52
N LYS A 107 -0.13 8.44 8.30
CA LYS A 107 1.10 8.13 7.53
C LYS A 107 1.07 8.75 6.14
N ARG A 108 -0.09 8.79 5.46
CA ARG A 108 -0.24 9.42 4.13
C ARG A 108 0.19 10.88 4.18
N GLN A 109 -0.35 11.66 5.12
CA GLN A 109 -0.04 13.08 5.23
C GLN A 109 1.42 13.32 5.64
N TRP A 110 1.98 12.45 6.49
CA TRP A 110 3.37 12.55 6.91
C TRP A 110 4.34 12.25 5.76
N GLU A 111 4.17 11.13 5.05
CA GLU A 111 5.02 10.75 3.92
C GLU A 111 4.91 11.75 2.77
N THR A 112 3.70 12.18 2.41
CA THR A 112 3.51 13.17 1.35
C THR A 112 4.23 14.49 1.69
N ASP A 113 4.07 15.01 2.91
CA ASP A 113 4.77 16.24 3.33
C ASP A 113 6.29 16.05 3.38
N TYR A 114 6.78 14.91 3.87
CA TYR A 114 8.21 14.60 3.93
C TYR A 114 8.84 14.57 2.54
N TRP A 115 8.29 13.80 1.60
CA TRP A 115 8.87 13.63 0.27
C TRP A 115 8.77 14.88 -0.60
N ILE A 116 7.72 15.69 -0.43
CA ILE A 116 7.65 16.99 -1.09
C ILE A 116 8.77 17.92 -0.57
N ARG A 117 9.04 17.92 0.74
CA ARG A 117 10.15 18.69 1.32
C ARG A 117 11.53 18.16 0.90
N ASP A 118 11.64 16.86 0.68
CA ASP A 118 12.86 16.20 0.20
C ASP A 118 13.15 16.49 -1.30
N GLY A 119 12.20 17.14 -1.99
CA GLY A 119 12.41 17.64 -3.36
C GLY A 119 11.66 16.86 -4.44
N ILE A 120 10.70 16.00 -4.08
CA ILE A 120 9.82 15.37 -5.07
C ILE A 120 8.75 16.36 -5.52
N ASP A 121 8.74 16.67 -6.82
CA ASP A 121 7.69 17.46 -7.46
C ASP A 121 6.46 16.58 -7.75
N VAL A 122 5.35 16.86 -7.06
CA VAL A 122 4.09 16.13 -7.23
C VAL A 122 3.43 16.45 -8.57
N ASP A 123 3.55 17.69 -9.07
CA ASP A 123 2.95 18.07 -10.35
C ASP A 123 3.66 17.36 -11.50
N GLU A 124 4.98 17.16 -11.40
CA GLU A 124 5.75 16.34 -12.35
C GLU A 124 5.28 14.88 -12.30
N LEU A 125 5.17 14.27 -11.09
CA LEU A 125 4.71 12.89 -10.95
C LEU A 125 3.32 12.65 -11.55
N VAL A 126 2.41 13.61 -11.38
CA VAL A 126 1.06 13.52 -11.96
C VAL A 126 1.09 13.68 -13.47
N LYS A 127 1.90 14.60 -14.03
CA LYS A 127 2.07 14.76 -15.48
C LYS A 127 2.67 13.50 -16.14
N GLU A 128 3.53 12.79 -15.43
CA GLU A 128 4.13 11.52 -15.88
C GLU A 128 3.20 10.31 -15.67
N THR A 129 2.01 10.50 -15.11
CA THR A 129 1.01 9.44 -14.98
C THR A 129 0.16 9.39 -16.25
N TYR A 130 0.12 8.24 -16.91
CA TYR A 130 -0.70 8.03 -18.10
C TYR A 130 -2.20 8.00 -17.76
N GLU A 131 -3.08 8.17 -18.75
CA GLU A 131 -4.54 8.19 -18.54
C GLU A 131 -5.08 6.90 -17.90
N ASP A 132 -4.42 5.77 -18.13
CA ASP A 132 -4.78 4.48 -17.54
C ASP A 132 -4.31 4.33 -16.08
N GLY A 133 -3.56 5.29 -15.55
CA GLY A 133 -2.97 5.28 -14.21
C GLY A 133 -1.61 4.57 -14.11
N SER A 134 -1.01 4.15 -15.23
CA SER A 134 0.36 3.61 -15.24
C SER A 134 1.40 4.72 -15.11
N THR A 135 2.63 4.37 -14.72
CA THR A 135 3.78 5.29 -14.65
C THR A 135 5.09 4.58 -15.04
N ASP A 136 6.13 5.32 -15.38
CA ASP A 136 7.46 4.79 -15.78
C ASP A 136 8.29 4.18 -14.62
N SER A 137 7.64 3.67 -13.57
CA SER A 137 8.28 2.93 -12.46
C SER A 137 9.49 3.63 -11.80
N LYS A 138 9.35 4.90 -11.42
CA LYS A 138 10.37 5.64 -10.66
C LYS A 138 10.34 5.30 -9.15
N LEU A 139 10.75 4.08 -8.83
CA LEU A 139 10.77 3.58 -7.45
C LEU A 139 11.88 4.26 -6.62
N ARG A 140 11.50 4.98 -5.57
CA ARG A 140 12.43 5.68 -4.67
C ARG A 140 12.92 4.78 -3.54
N TYR A 141 12.01 3.99 -2.96
CA TYR A 141 12.35 3.03 -1.92
C TYR A 141 11.38 1.85 -1.88
N ILE A 142 11.84 0.73 -1.31
CA ILE A 142 11.05 -0.49 -1.13
C ILE A 142 11.09 -0.89 0.34
N ASP A 143 9.95 -1.07 0.97
CA ASP A 143 9.82 -1.71 2.28
C ASP A 143 9.74 -3.23 2.10
N ILE A 144 10.89 -3.90 2.15
CA ILE A 144 10.99 -5.35 2.01
C ILE A 144 10.91 -6.00 3.39
N ARG A 145 9.80 -6.71 3.64
CA ARG A 145 9.73 -7.63 4.78
C ARG A 145 10.22 -9.00 4.36
N MET A 146 11.46 -9.31 4.74
CA MET A 146 12.04 -10.62 4.47
C MET A 146 11.36 -11.70 5.30
N GLY A 147 11.03 -12.83 4.67
CA GLY A 147 10.56 -14.03 5.36
C GLY A 147 11.66 -14.56 6.29
N THR A 148 11.35 -14.75 7.57
CA THR A 148 12.32 -15.29 8.52
C THR A 148 12.27 -16.81 8.53
N LYS A 149 13.45 -17.46 8.47
CA LYS A 149 13.65 -18.86 8.87
C LYS A 149 13.35 -19.12 10.36
N CYS A 150 13.03 -18.06 11.12
CA CYS A 150 12.56 -18.14 12.50
C CYS A 150 11.06 -18.51 12.53
N GLN A 151 10.70 -19.53 13.33
CA GLN A 151 9.36 -20.11 13.50
C GLN A 151 8.40 -19.16 14.26
N LEU A 152 8.38 -17.87 13.91
CA LEU A 152 7.76 -16.72 14.61
C LEU A 152 6.29 -16.95 15.03
N GLY A 153 6.00 -17.76 16.05
CA GLY A 153 4.69 -17.89 16.70
C GLY A 153 4.29 -16.67 17.55
N CYS A 154 4.93 -15.51 17.33
CA CYS A 154 4.67 -14.30 18.09
C CYS A 154 3.31 -13.71 17.69
N ILE A 155 2.37 -13.66 18.64
CA ILE A 155 1.02 -13.11 18.47
C ILE A 155 0.99 -11.59 18.13
N MET A 156 2.15 -10.94 18.21
CA MET A 156 2.34 -9.52 17.88
C MET A 156 2.28 -9.23 16.38
N CYS A 157 2.59 -10.21 15.52
CA CYS A 157 2.54 -10.08 14.06
C CYS A 157 1.25 -10.70 13.53
N SER A 158 0.49 -10.03 12.66
CA SER A 158 -0.72 -10.60 12.00
C SER A 158 -0.51 -12.07 11.60
N PRO A 159 -1.54 -12.96 11.68
CA PRO A 159 -1.38 -14.38 11.35
C PRO A 159 -0.72 -14.59 9.99
N HIS A 160 -1.04 -13.73 9.02
CA HIS A 160 -0.49 -13.81 7.67
C HIS A 160 0.98 -13.36 7.52
N ASP A 161 1.55 -12.75 8.56
CA ASP A 161 2.96 -12.37 8.65
C ASP A 161 3.75 -13.39 9.52
N SER A 162 3.10 -14.48 9.98
CA SER A 162 3.67 -15.53 10.83
C SER A 162 3.41 -16.94 10.27
N SER A 163 4.47 -17.65 9.89
CA SER A 163 4.38 -19.03 9.37
C SER A 163 3.97 -20.07 10.43
N GLY A 164 4.14 -19.75 11.72
CA GLY A 164 3.69 -20.57 12.84
C GLY A 164 2.22 -20.31 13.17
N TRP A 165 1.86 -19.04 13.43
CA TRP A 165 0.51 -18.66 13.86
C TRP A 165 -0.54 -18.84 12.76
N VAL A 166 -0.18 -18.71 11.47
CA VAL A 166 -1.12 -18.92 10.36
C VAL A 166 -1.72 -20.33 10.36
N LYS A 167 -0.98 -21.34 10.86
CA LYS A 167 -1.47 -22.72 10.95
C LYS A 167 -2.59 -22.82 11.98
N ASP A 168 -2.38 -22.25 13.16
CA ASP A 168 -3.36 -22.25 14.26
C ASP A 168 -4.59 -21.39 13.92
N TRP A 169 -4.42 -20.31 13.15
CA TRP A 169 -5.53 -19.46 12.71
C TRP A 169 -6.42 -20.12 11.65
N ASN A 170 -5.85 -21.02 10.84
CA ASN A 170 -6.57 -21.78 9.80
C ASN A 170 -7.21 -23.07 10.31
N ALA A 171 -6.81 -23.55 11.49
CA ALA A 171 -7.36 -24.73 12.16
C ALA A 171 -8.74 -24.45 12.78
#